data_AF-A0A1H3UVS0-F1
#
_entry.id   AF-A0A1H3UVS0-F1
#
_cell.length_a   1.000
_cell.length_b   1.000
_cell.length_c   1.000
_cell.angle_alpha   90.00
_cell.angle_beta   90.00
_cell.angle_gamma   90.00
#
_symmetry.space_group_name_H-M   'P 1'
#
loop_
_entity.id
_entity.type
_entity.pdbx_description
1 polymer ?
#
loop_
_entity_poly.entity_id
_entity_poly.type
_entity_poly.pdbx_seq_one_letter_code
_entity_poly.pdbx_strand_id
1 'polypeptide(L)'
;MKQRPRIYYTESQKKLMWDHWQKGDSLQHIAQLFDRNHSSIQRILAETGGIRPAVRRRSRLALTLAEREEISRAVVAGNSIRSMAALLGRAASTIS
;
A
#
# COMPACT_ATOMS: atom_id res chain seq x y z
N MET A 1 -13.96 31.78 7.12
CA MET A 1 -14.25 30.31 7.19
C MET A 1 -13.08 29.64 7.89
N LYS A 2 -13.30 28.81 8.92
CA LYS A 2 -12.22 28.01 9.52
C LYS A 2 -11.78 26.93 8.52
N GLN A 3 -10.51 26.92 8.12
CA GLN A 3 -9.97 25.84 7.28
C GLN A 3 -9.95 24.55 8.09
N ARG A 4 -10.53 23.48 7.53
CA ARG A 4 -10.45 22.14 8.12
C ARG A 4 -9.10 21.51 7.74
N PRO A 5 -8.40 20.85 8.67
CA PRO A 5 -7.14 20.18 8.35
C PRO A 5 -7.35 19.03 7.35
N ARG A 6 -6.31 18.77 6.55
CA ARG A 6 -6.26 17.67 5.58
C ARG A 6 -6.27 16.32 6.32
N ILE A 7 -7.09 15.38 5.86
CA ILE A 7 -7.06 13.98 6.32
C ILE A 7 -6.27 13.15 5.32
N TYR A 8 -5.41 12.29 5.84
CA TYR A 8 -4.84 11.17 5.10
C TYR A 8 -5.63 9.91 5.45
N TYR A 9 -6.33 9.34 4.47
CA TYR A 9 -7.11 8.12 4.69
C TYR A 9 -6.21 6.89 4.75
N THR A 10 -6.44 6.07 5.78
CA THR A 10 -5.83 4.74 5.86
C THR A 10 -6.37 3.83 4.77
N GLU A 11 -5.67 2.72 4.50
CA GLU A 11 -6.16 1.71 3.56
C GLU A 11 -7.49 1.08 4.01
N SER A 12 -7.71 0.94 5.33
CA SER A 12 -8.99 0.47 5.87
C SER A 12 -10.14 1.46 5.63
N GLN A 13 -9.89 2.76 5.78
CA GLN A 13 -10.87 3.81 5.49
C GLN A 13 -11.20 3.88 4.00
N LYS A 14 -10.20 3.81 3.12
CA LYS A 14 -10.42 3.73 1.67
C LYS A 14 -11.20 2.48 1.29
N LYS A 15 -10.91 1.33 1.91
CA LYS A 15 -11.66 0.09 1.69
C LYS A 15 -13.14 0.29 2.03
N LEU A 16 -13.45 0.92 3.16
CA LEU A 16 -14.82 1.23 3.56
C LEU A 16 -15.51 2.15 2.54
N MET A 17 -14.85 3.21 2.07
CA MET A 17 -15.38 4.08 1.00
C MET A 17 -15.75 3.28 -0.25
N TRP A 18 -14.84 2.40 -0.69
CA TRP A 18 -15.07 1.54 -1.84
C TRP A 18 -16.20 0.53 -1.60
N ASP A 19 -16.35 0.02 -0.38
CA ASP A 19 -17.40 -0.95 -0.01
C ASP A 19 -18.79 -0.31 -0.11
N HIS A 20 -18.93 0.94 0.32
CA HIS A 20 -20.17 1.69 0.15
C HIS A 20 -20.42 2.11 -1.31
N TRP A 21 -19.37 2.55 -2.04
CA TRP A 21 -19.49 2.86 -3.46
C TRP A 21 -19.98 1.65 -4.27
N GLN A 22 -19.43 0.47 -4.01
CA GLN A 22 -19.84 -0.76 -4.69
C GLN A 22 -21.28 -1.20 -4.34
N LYS A 23 -21.77 -0.84 -3.15
CA LYS A 23 -23.17 -1.06 -2.75
C LYS A 23 -24.14 -0.09 -3.43
N GLY A 24 -23.64 0.96 -4.10
CA GLY A 24 -24.45 1.99 -4.75
C GLY A 24 -24.77 3.19 -3.86
N ASP A 25 -24.09 3.35 -2.72
CA ASP A 25 -24.32 4.50 -1.84
C ASP A 25 -23.87 5.81 -2.50
N SER A 26 -24.63 6.88 -2.24
CA SER A 26 -24.30 8.20 -2.76
C SER A 26 -23.01 8.76 -2.17
N LEU A 27 -22.27 9.56 -2.95
CA LEU A 27 -21.03 10.22 -2.47
C LEU A 27 -21.25 11.05 -1.20
N GLN A 28 -22.44 11.62 -1.02
CA GLN A 28 -22.80 12.39 0.18
C GLN A 28 -22.91 11.49 1.40
N HIS A 29 -23.57 10.35 1.27
CA HIS A 29 -23.71 9.38 2.36
C HIS A 29 -22.35 8.85 2.81
N ILE A 30 -21.49 8.46 1.84
CA ILE A 30 -20.14 8.00 2.15
C ILE A 30 -19.35 9.11 2.84
N ALA A 31 -19.50 10.37 2.44
CA ALA A 31 -18.74 11.49 3.01
C ALA A 31 -19.18 11.83 4.44
N GLN A 32 -20.46 11.68 4.76
CA GLN A 32 -20.99 11.83 6.12
C GLN A 32 -20.36 10.84 7.10
N LEU A 33 -20.06 9.61 6.67
CA LEU A 33 -19.36 8.61 7.51
C LEU A 33 -17.97 9.07 7.96
N PHE A 34 -17.34 9.98 7.23
CA PHE A 34 -16.01 10.51 7.54
C PHE A 34 -16.04 11.97 8.03
N ASP A 35 -17.23 12.53 8.28
CA ASP A 35 -17.42 13.96 8.60
C ASP A 35 -16.76 14.88 7.55
N ARG A 36 -17.00 14.59 6.27
CA ARG A 36 -16.43 15.32 5.13
C ARG A 36 -17.46 15.63 4.04
N ASN A 37 -17.06 16.51 3.13
CA ASN A 37 -17.85 16.84 1.93
C ASN A 37 -17.58 15.81 0.82
N HIS A 38 -18.57 15.57 -0.04
CA HIS A 38 -18.50 14.62 -1.15
C HIS A 38 -17.28 14.81 -2.07
N SER A 39 -16.79 16.04 -2.26
CA SER A 39 -15.63 16.35 -3.10
C SER A 39 -14.36 15.60 -2.67
N SER A 40 -14.21 15.31 -1.37
CA SER A 40 -13.06 14.55 -0.85
C SER A 40 -13.07 13.09 -1.32
N ILE A 41 -14.25 12.48 -1.39
CA ILE A 41 -14.45 11.08 -1.80
C ILE A 41 -14.46 10.98 -3.32
N GLN A 42 -15.13 11.91 -3.99
CA GLN A 42 -15.16 11.99 -5.46
C GLN A 42 -13.74 11.97 -6.03
N ARG A 43 -12.80 12.73 -5.44
CA ARG A 43 -11.40 12.74 -5.89
C ARG A 43 -10.76 11.35 -5.79
N ILE A 44 -11.02 10.60 -4.72
CA ILE A 44 -10.45 9.26 -4.49
C ILE A 44 -11.00 8.25 -5.49
N LEU A 45 -12.30 8.31 -5.77
CA LEU A 45 -12.93 7.39 -6.72
C LEU A 45 -12.60 7.75 -8.17
N ALA A 46 -12.52 9.04 -8.49
CA ALA A 46 -12.21 9.53 -9.83
C ALA A 46 -10.77 9.19 -10.26
N GLU A 47 -9.81 9.07 -9.33
CA GLU A 47 -8.43 8.65 -9.61
C GLU A 47 -8.35 7.31 -10.36
N THR A 48 -9.33 6.42 -10.17
CA THR A 48 -9.40 5.11 -10.83
C THR A 48 -10.65 4.94 -11.69
N GLY A 49 -11.29 6.06 -12.07
CA GLY A 49 -12.49 6.05 -12.93
C GLY A 49 -13.72 5.41 -12.29
N GLY A 50 -13.80 5.38 -10.95
CA GLY A 50 -14.90 4.74 -10.22
C GLY A 50 -14.80 3.21 -10.17
N ILE A 51 -13.70 2.62 -10.64
CA ILE A 51 -13.42 1.18 -10.56
C ILE A 51 -12.47 0.94 -9.39
N ARG A 52 -12.81 0.00 -8.52
CA ARG A 52 -11.99 -0.33 -7.34
C ARG A 52 -10.61 -0.82 -7.79
N PRO A 53 -9.50 -0.16 -7.37
CA PRO A 53 -8.18 -0.63 -7.71
C PRO A 53 -7.89 -1.97 -7.04
N ALA A 54 -7.07 -2.79 -7.71
CA ALA A 54 -6.57 -4.01 -7.10
C ALA A 54 -5.75 -3.69 -5.84
N VAL A 55 -5.89 -4.52 -4.81
CA VAL A 55 -5.08 -4.39 -3.60
C VAL A 55 -3.60 -4.51 -3.97
N ARG A 56 -2.81 -3.50 -3.62
CA ARG A 56 -1.37 -3.52 -3.87
C ARG A 56 -0.74 -4.69 -3.11
N ARG A 57 -0.04 -5.56 -3.84
CA ARG A 57 0.71 -6.68 -3.28
C ARG A 57 2.16 -6.56 -3.73
N ARG A 58 3.10 -6.89 -2.83
CA ARG A 58 4.49 -7.01 -3.22
C ARG A 58 4.64 -8.20 -4.17
N SER A 59 5.55 -8.06 -5.13
CA SER A 59 5.92 -9.19 -6.01
C SER A 59 6.42 -10.37 -5.17
N ARG A 60 6.14 -11.59 -5.62
CA ARG A 60 6.73 -12.82 -5.04
C ARG A 60 8.26 -12.79 -5.03
N LEU A 61 8.86 -12.04 -5.95
CA LEU A 61 10.31 -11.88 -6.05
C LEU A 61 10.88 -10.89 -5.03
N ALA A 62 10.04 -10.09 -4.36
CA ALA A 62 10.52 -9.15 -3.35
C ALA A 62 11.14 -9.89 -2.16
N LEU A 63 12.24 -9.33 -1.62
CA LEU A 63 12.84 -9.81 -0.38
C LEU A 63 11.87 -9.64 0.79
N THR A 64 11.66 -10.72 1.52
CA THR A 64 10.95 -10.77 2.79
C THR A 64 11.74 -10.05 3.88
N LEU A 65 11.10 -9.79 5.02
CA LEU A 65 11.76 -9.15 6.15
C LEU A 65 12.92 -10.02 6.69
N ALA A 66 12.69 -11.32 6.85
CA ALA A 66 13.71 -12.26 7.32
C ALA A 66 14.91 -12.35 6.37
N GLU A 67 14.68 -12.39 5.05
CA GLU A 67 15.77 -12.36 4.06
C GLU A 67 16.56 -11.05 4.12
N ARG A 68 15.89 -9.91 4.31
CA ARG A 68 16.57 -8.61 4.46
C ARG A 68 17.43 -8.56 5.72
N GLU A 69 16.94 -9.11 6.83
CA GLU A 69 17.71 -9.20 8.07
C GLU A 69 18.94 -10.10 7.91
N GLU A 70 18.81 -11.24 7.22
CA GLU A 70 19.93 -12.14 6.94
C GLU A 70 20.97 -11.48 6.04
N ILE A 71 20.53 -10.81 4.97
CA ILE A 71 21.42 -10.00 4.12
C ILE A 71 22.14 -8.95 4.96
N SER A 72 21.43 -8.23 5.83
CA SER A 72 22.05 -7.21 6.68
C SER A 72 23.12 -7.80 7.61
N ARG A 73 22.88 -8.97 8.22
CA ARG A 73 23.88 -9.64 9.07
C ARG A 73 25.09 -10.11 8.26
N ALA A 74 24.85 -10.71 7.12
CA ALA A 74 25.89 -11.25 6.26
C ALA A 74 26.75 -10.14 5.63
N VAL A 75 26.18 -8.97 5.32
CA VAL A 75 26.93 -7.77 4.92
C VAL A 75 27.89 -7.34 6.04
N VAL A 76 27.42 -7.27 7.29
CA VAL A 76 28.28 -6.92 8.44
C VAL A 76 29.38 -7.96 8.67
N ALA A 77 29.09 -9.24 8.43
CA ALA A 77 30.08 -10.32 8.49
C ALA A 77 31.09 -10.33 7.32
N GLY A 78 30.93 -9.48 6.31
CA GLY A 78 31.82 -9.41 5.15
C GLY A 78 31.58 -10.52 4.11
N ASN A 79 30.41 -11.17 4.13
CA ASN A 79 30.08 -12.22 3.17
C ASN A 79 29.87 -11.64 1.77
N SER A 80 30.27 -12.40 0.74
CA SER A 80 30.04 -12.00 -0.65
C SER A 80 28.57 -12.08 -1.04
N ILE A 81 28.14 -11.22 -1.98
CA ILE A 81 26.76 -11.24 -2.53
C ILE A 81 26.37 -12.63 -3.06
N ARG A 82 27.30 -13.30 -3.77
CA ARG A 82 27.03 -14.64 -4.31
C ARG A 82 26.81 -15.68 -3.22
N SER A 83 27.56 -15.61 -2.11
CA SER A 83 27.40 -16.52 -0.98
C SER A 83 26.06 -16.31 -0.27
N MET A 84 25.65 -15.05 -0.07
CA MET A 84 24.33 -14.73 0.50
C MET A 84 23.19 -15.21 -0.41
N ALA A 85 23.35 -15.03 -1.73
CA ALA A 85 22.37 -15.47 -2.72
C ALA A 85 22.17 -16.98 -2.72
N ALA A 86 23.27 -17.74 -2.66
CA ALA A 86 23.23 -19.19 -2.54
C ALA A 86 22.53 -19.65 -1.24
N LEU A 87 22.86 -19.01 -0.10
CA LEU A 87 22.26 -19.32 1.20
C LEU A 87 20.74 -19.09 1.21
N LEU A 88 20.29 -17.99 0.61
CA LEU A 88 18.87 -17.61 0.58
C LEU A 88 18.09 -18.23 -0.60
N GLY A 89 18.75 -18.98 -1.48
CA GLY A 89 18.12 -19.50 -2.70
C GLY A 89 17.61 -18.39 -3.65
N ARG A 90 18.28 -17.24 -3.67
CA ARG A 90 17.93 -16.07 -4.48
C ARG A 90 18.96 -15.84 -5.58
N ALA A 91 18.57 -15.10 -6.62
CA ALA A 91 19.53 -14.64 -7.61
C ALA A 91 20.45 -13.57 -7.01
N ALA A 92 21.73 -13.56 -7.36
CA ALA A 92 22.67 -12.55 -6.89
C ALA A 92 22.23 -11.11 -7.25
N SER A 93 21.57 -10.93 -8.40
CA SER A 93 20.98 -9.65 -8.82
C SER A 93 19.80 -9.18 -7.95
N THR A 94 19.20 -10.07 -7.15
CA THR A 94 18.15 -9.69 -6.19
C THR A 94 18.74 -9.14 -4.89
N ILE A 95 20.00 -9.44 -4.59
CA ILE A 95 20.69 -9.04 -3.35
C ILE A 95 21.63 -7.84 -3.58
N SER A 96 22.22 -7.71 -4.78
CA SER A 96 23.06 -6.57 -5.18
C SER A 96 22.32 -5.23 -5.16
#